data_AF-A0A9D0HP48-F1
#
_entry.id   AF-A0A9D0HP48-F1
#
_cell.length_a   1.000
_cell.length_b   1.000
_cell.length_c   1.000
_cell.angle_alpha   90.00
_cell.angle_beta   90.00
_cell.angle_gamma   90.00
#
_symmetry.space_group_name_H-M   'P 1'
#
loop_
_entity.id
_entity.type
_entity.pdbx_description
1 polymer ?
#
loop_
_entity_poly.entity_id
_entity_poly.type
_entity_poly.pdbx_seq_one_letter_code
_entity_poly.pdbx_strand_id
1 'polypeptide(L)'
;DTYGGSCPHGGGAFSGKDPTKVDRSAAYAARYVAKNLVAAGVADRVTIQIAYAIGVVEPVSIMVDTHGDTRYKSEELELCVRDIFDLRPVGIIKELDLLRPIYQQTAAYGHFGRELPEFTWERTDRVDEIKSYLGEKN
;
A
#
# COMPACT_ATOMS: atom_id res chain seq x y z
N ASP A 1 11.69 9.76 -5.26
CA ASP A 1 10.54 9.58 -4.35
C ASP A 1 9.99 8.17 -4.33
N THR A 2 9.65 7.60 -5.48
CA THR A 2 9.05 6.25 -5.57
C THR A 2 10.05 5.21 -6.07
N TYR A 3 9.83 4.63 -7.25
CA TYR A 3 10.43 3.36 -7.66
C TYR A 3 11.45 3.51 -8.81
N GLY A 4 11.87 4.74 -9.15
CA GLY A 4 12.92 4.96 -10.16
C GLY A 4 12.57 4.44 -11.57
N GLY A 5 11.28 4.37 -11.92
CA GLY A 5 10.80 3.87 -13.20
C GLY A 5 10.52 2.36 -13.26
N SER A 6 10.79 1.60 -12.20
CA SER A 6 10.50 0.16 -12.17
C SER A 6 9.01 -0.18 -11.99
N CYS A 7 8.19 0.80 -11.59
CA CYS A 7 6.74 0.69 -11.42
C CYS A 7 6.06 1.96 -12.01
N PRO A 8 4.88 1.84 -12.64
CA PRO A 8 4.09 2.99 -13.06
C PRO A 8 3.76 3.95 -11.91
N HIS A 9 3.40 5.17 -12.25
CA HIS A 9 3.08 6.22 -11.28
C HIS A 9 1.75 6.91 -11.62
N GLY A 10 0.91 7.15 -10.61
CA GLY A 10 -0.39 7.82 -10.78
C GLY A 10 -0.32 9.34 -10.99
N GLY A 11 0.86 9.93 -10.84
CA GLY A 11 1.15 11.35 -11.14
C GLY A 11 1.13 12.30 -9.94
N GLY A 12 0.50 11.93 -8.82
CA GLY A 12 0.42 12.77 -7.62
C GLY A 12 1.76 12.93 -6.90
N ALA A 13 2.21 14.18 -6.66
CA ALA A 13 3.38 14.47 -5.84
C ALA A 13 3.11 14.21 -4.34
N PHE A 14 4.16 13.94 -3.54
CA PHE A 14 4.03 13.68 -2.11
C PHE A 14 4.21 14.90 -1.23
N SER A 15 5.37 15.58 -1.30
CA SER A 15 5.79 16.66 -0.37
C SER A 15 4.81 17.85 -0.34
N GLY A 16 4.67 18.48 0.82
CA GLY A 16 3.75 19.63 1.04
C GLY A 16 2.26 19.30 1.25
N LYS A 17 1.87 18.02 1.19
CA LYS A 17 0.48 17.58 1.37
C LYS A 17 0.27 16.90 2.73
N ASP A 18 -0.78 17.26 3.46
CA ASP A 18 -1.19 16.48 4.64
C ASP A 18 -1.79 15.10 4.22
N PRO A 19 -1.96 14.14 5.14
CA PRO A 19 -2.33 12.78 4.77
C PRO A 19 -3.80 12.61 4.36
N THR A 20 -4.64 13.66 4.39
CA THR A 20 -5.97 13.61 3.77
C THR A 20 -5.88 13.60 2.23
N LYS A 21 -4.73 13.96 1.66
CA LYS A 21 -4.48 13.97 0.21
C LYS A 21 -4.03 12.58 -0.21
N VAL A 22 -4.93 11.85 -0.86
CA VAL A 22 -4.72 10.45 -1.28
C VAL A 22 -3.50 10.25 -2.17
N ASP A 23 -3.04 11.29 -2.88
CA ASP A 23 -1.76 11.28 -3.59
C ASP A 23 -0.59 10.79 -2.74
N ARG A 24 -0.57 11.14 -1.44
CA ARG A 24 0.44 10.68 -0.49
C ARG A 24 -0.04 9.44 0.26
N SER A 25 -1.18 9.53 0.94
CA SER A 25 -1.61 8.47 1.87
C SER A 25 -1.91 7.16 1.16
N ALA A 26 -2.60 7.19 0.01
CA ALA A 26 -2.88 5.97 -0.74
C ALA A 26 -1.64 5.41 -1.44
N ALA A 27 -0.68 6.25 -1.84
CA ALA A 27 0.61 5.77 -2.35
C ALA A 27 1.41 5.02 -1.26
N TYR A 28 1.39 5.53 -0.02
CA TYR A 28 2.00 4.84 1.12
C TYR A 28 1.26 3.54 1.47
N ALA A 29 -0.07 3.56 1.44
CA ALA A 29 -0.88 2.35 1.64
C ALA A 29 -0.60 1.31 0.55
N ALA A 30 -0.51 1.71 -0.72
CA ALA A 30 -0.17 0.81 -1.82
C ALA A 30 1.22 0.17 -1.64
N ARG A 31 2.22 0.95 -1.20
CA ARG A 31 3.54 0.42 -0.81
C ARG A 31 3.42 -0.61 0.32
N TYR A 32 2.70 -0.26 1.37
CA TYR A 32 2.51 -1.10 2.54
C TYR A 32 1.85 -2.44 2.19
N VAL A 33 0.76 -2.41 1.41
CA VAL A 33 0.08 -3.60 0.89
C VAL A 33 1.03 -4.45 0.05
N ALA A 34 1.67 -3.87 -0.97
CA ALA A 34 2.58 -4.60 -1.85
C ALA A 34 3.73 -5.26 -1.09
N LYS A 35 4.34 -4.53 -0.15
CA LYS A 35 5.45 -5.04 0.66
C LYS A 35 5.00 -6.20 1.56
N ASN A 36 3.83 -6.11 2.17
CA ASN A 36 3.28 -7.19 2.99
C ASN A 36 2.92 -8.42 2.17
N LEU A 37 2.35 -8.27 0.98
CA LEU A 37 2.06 -9.39 0.08
C LEU A 37 3.34 -10.14 -0.34
N VAL A 38 4.39 -9.40 -0.73
CA VAL A 38 5.69 -10.00 -1.06
C VAL A 38 6.31 -10.68 0.17
N ALA A 39 6.32 -10.02 1.33
CA ALA A 39 6.84 -10.60 2.57
C ALA A 39 6.05 -11.84 3.04
N ALA A 40 4.76 -11.93 2.69
CA ALA A 40 3.92 -13.08 2.96
C ALA A 40 4.18 -14.26 2.00
N GLY A 41 5.00 -14.07 0.96
CA GLY A 41 5.29 -15.09 -0.05
C GLY A 41 4.16 -15.27 -1.06
N VAL A 42 3.36 -14.22 -1.30
CA VAL A 42 2.29 -14.25 -2.32
C VAL A 42 2.86 -14.25 -3.74
N ALA A 43 3.93 -13.48 -3.96
CA ALA A 43 4.68 -13.32 -5.22
C ALA A 43 6.05 -12.66 -4.93
N ASP A 44 7.03 -12.80 -5.82
CA ASP A 44 8.30 -12.08 -5.77
C ASP A 44 8.14 -10.58 -6.12
N ARG A 45 7.12 -10.25 -6.92
CA ARG A 45 6.81 -8.88 -7.33
C ARG A 45 5.31 -8.62 -7.35
N VAL A 46 4.90 -7.52 -6.71
CA VAL A 46 3.49 -7.07 -6.71
C VAL A 46 3.40 -5.58 -7.05
N THR A 47 2.51 -5.24 -7.98
CA THR A 47 2.06 -3.87 -8.25
C THR A 47 0.64 -3.68 -7.71
N ILE A 48 0.44 -2.62 -6.93
CA ILE A 48 -0.87 -2.20 -6.43
C ILE A 48 -1.26 -0.88 -7.09
N GLN A 49 -2.49 -0.81 -7.60
CA GLN A 49 -3.11 0.45 -8.02
C GLN A 49 -4.38 0.68 -7.22
N ILE A 50 -4.54 1.91 -6.71
CA ILE A 50 -5.73 2.35 -5.99
C ILE A 50 -6.19 3.66 -6.61
N ALA A 51 -7.48 3.77 -6.94
CA ALA A 51 -8.08 5.00 -7.46
C ALA A 51 -9.20 5.50 -6.54
N TYR A 52 -9.37 6.82 -6.47
CA TYR A 52 -10.41 7.48 -5.70
C TYR A 52 -11.14 8.51 -6.57
N ALA A 53 -12.41 8.74 -6.25
CA ALA A 53 -13.17 9.88 -6.75
C ALA A 53 -13.35 10.91 -5.61
N ILE A 54 -13.32 12.19 -5.95
CA ILE A 54 -13.50 13.26 -4.96
C ILE A 54 -14.87 13.12 -4.26
N GLY A 55 -14.88 13.14 -2.93
CA GLY A 55 -16.09 12.97 -2.12
C GLY A 55 -16.56 11.53 -1.93
N VAL A 56 -15.87 10.54 -2.51
CA VAL A 56 -16.13 9.11 -2.29
C VAL A 56 -15.12 8.57 -1.28
N VAL A 57 -15.62 7.93 -0.22
CA VAL A 57 -14.78 7.42 0.87
C VAL A 57 -14.06 6.13 0.47
N GLU A 58 -14.77 5.25 -0.22
CA GLU A 58 -14.22 3.98 -0.71
C GLU A 58 -13.37 4.20 -1.97
N PRO A 59 -12.29 3.41 -2.16
CA PRO A 59 -11.62 3.35 -3.44
C PRO A 59 -12.59 2.93 -4.56
N VAL A 60 -12.55 3.65 -5.69
CA VAL A 60 -13.35 3.28 -6.87
C VAL A 60 -12.75 2.08 -7.62
N SER A 61 -11.45 1.83 -7.45
CA SER A 61 -10.79 0.61 -7.92
C SER A 61 -9.60 0.23 -7.03
N ILE A 62 -9.37 -1.07 -6.93
CA ILE A 62 -8.16 -1.68 -6.39
C ILE A 62 -7.72 -2.74 -7.41
N MET A 63 -6.47 -2.70 -7.83
CA MET A 63 -5.88 -3.70 -8.72
C MET A 63 -4.64 -4.29 -8.06
N VAL A 64 -4.55 -5.62 -8.09
CA VAL A 64 -3.37 -6.38 -7.64
C VAL A 64 -2.80 -7.12 -8.84
N ASP A 65 -1.56 -6.79 -9.22
CA ASP A 65 -0.84 -7.43 -10.31
C ASP A 65 0.43 -8.08 -9.77
N THR A 66 0.47 -9.41 -9.76
CA THR A 66 1.62 -10.24 -9.34
C THR A 66 2.57 -10.55 -10.47
N HIS A 67 2.35 -9.98 -11.67
CA HIS A 67 3.19 -10.18 -12.85
C HIS A 67 3.31 -11.64 -13.29
N GLY A 68 2.27 -12.43 -13.03
CA GLY A 68 2.21 -13.86 -13.34
C GLY A 68 2.91 -14.76 -12.31
N ASP A 69 3.46 -14.19 -11.24
CA ASP A 69 4.24 -14.92 -10.24
C ASP A 69 3.40 -15.24 -8.99
N THR A 70 2.28 -15.93 -9.17
CA THR A 70 1.47 -16.37 -8.03
C THR A 70 0.60 -17.56 -8.40
N ARG A 71 0.19 -18.31 -7.37
CA ARG A 71 -0.81 -19.39 -7.50
C ARG A 71 -2.25 -18.92 -7.24
N TYR A 72 -2.42 -17.73 -6.65
CA TYR A 72 -3.72 -17.20 -6.27
C TYR A 72 -4.38 -16.48 -7.44
N LYS A 73 -5.71 -16.54 -7.53
CA LYS A 73 -6.44 -15.78 -8.55
C LYS A 73 -6.46 -14.29 -8.18
N SER A 74 -6.53 -13.43 -9.18
CA SER A 74 -6.57 -11.98 -8.98
C SER A 74 -7.72 -11.53 -8.08
N GLU A 75 -8.89 -12.16 -8.21
CA GLU A 75 -10.05 -11.84 -7.38
C GLU A 75 -9.84 -12.23 -5.91
N GLU A 76 -9.13 -13.33 -5.64
CA GLU A 76 -8.81 -13.75 -4.27
C GLU A 76 -7.84 -12.77 -3.60
N LEU A 77 -6.86 -12.27 -4.36
CA LEU A 77 -5.93 -11.27 -3.90
C LEU A 77 -6.60 -9.91 -3.67
N GLU A 78 -7.50 -9.49 -4.56
CA GLU A 78 -8.25 -8.25 -4.37
C GLU A 78 -9.12 -8.32 -3.10
N LEU A 79 -9.81 -9.44 -2.87
CA LEU A 79 -10.60 -9.66 -1.64
C LEU A 79 -9.72 -9.67 -0.40
N CYS A 80 -8.59 -10.37 -0.43
CA CYS A 80 -7.61 -10.38 0.66
C CYS A 80 -7.15 -8.95 1.01
N VAL A 81 -6.86 -8.12 0.02
CA VAL A 81 -6.45 -6.73 0.24
C VAL A 81 -7.60 -5.91 0.85
N ARG A 82 -8.81 -6.05 0.33
CA ARG A 82 -10.00 -5.33 0.83
C ARG A 82 -10.34 -5.67 2.27
N ASP A 83 -10.19 -6.94 2.65
CA ASP A 83 -10.58 -7.43 3.98
C ASP A 83 -9.53 -7.10 5.06
N ILE A 84 -8.24 -7.11 4.71
CA ILE A 84 -7.14 -6.89 5.66
C ILE A 84 -6.79 -5.40 5.80
N PHE A 85 -6.90 -4.61 4.73
CA PHE A 85 -6.43 -3.23 4.71
C PHE A 85 -7.60 -2.25 4.54
N ASP A 86 -7.82 -1.39 5.54
CA ASP A 86 -8.77 -0.28 5.43
C ASP A 86 -8.20 0.83 4.53
N LEU A 87 -8.52 0.75 3.23
CA LEU A 87 -8.03 1.69 2.21
C LEU A 87 -8.88 2.96 2.08
N ARG A 88 -9.79 3.23 3.01
CA ARG A 88 -10.44 4.55 3.09
C ARG A 88 -9.43 5.57 3.61
N PRO A 89 -9.49 6.86 3.21
CA PRO A 89 -8.50 7.85 3.65
C PRO A 89 -8.29 7.92 5.17
N VAL A 90 -9.38 7.85 5.96
CA VAL A 90 -9.31 7.83 7.42
C VAL A 90 -8.70 6.52 7.96
N GLY A 91 -9.04 5.39 7.34
CA GLY A 91 -8.46 4.08 7.65
C GLY A 91 -6.95 4.09 7.49
N ILE A 92 -6.48 4.54 6.33
CA ILE A 92 -5.05 4.68 6.01
C ILE A 92 -4.33 5.58 7.01
N ILE A 93 -4.91 6.74 7.33
CA ILE A 93 -4.33 7.69 8.29
C ILE A 93 -4.13 7.05 9.66
N LYS A 94 -5.12 6.26 10.12
CA LYS A 94 -5.07 5.58 11.42
C LYS A 94 -4.08 4.42 11.40
N GLU A 95 -4.16 3.58 10.38
CA GLU A 95 -3.35 2.36 10.23
C GLU A 95 -1.86 2.66 10.17
N LEU A 96 -1.50 3.71 9.43
CA LEU A 96 -0.11 4.14 9.25
C LEU A 96 0.29 5.25 10.22
N ASP A 97 -0.56 5.63 11.17
CA ASP A 97 -0.29 6.68 12.17
C ASP A 97 0.31 7.95 11.51
N LEU A 98 -0.44 8.53 10.56
CA LEU A 98 0.07 9.59 9.68
C LEU A 98 -0.10 11.01 10.26
N LEU A 99 -0.83 11.19 11.36
CA LEU A 99 -1.04 12.51 11.98
C LEU A 99 0.12 12.88 12.92
N ARG A 100 1.34 12.83 12.39
CA ARG A 100 2.59 13.13 13.10
C ARG A 100 3.54 13.93 12.21
N PRO A 101 4.47 14.70 12.79
CA PRO A 101 5.45 15.49 12.03
C PRO A 101 6.62 14.62 11.51
N ILE A 102 6.33 13.60 10.70
CA ILE A 102 7.29 12.58 10.26
C ILE A 102 7.86 12.79 8.84
N TYR A 103 7.36 13.79 8.11
CA TYR A 103 7.52 13.85 6.65
C TYR A 103 8.80 14.53 6.15
N GLN A 104 9.51 15.31 6.97
CA GLN A 104 10.71 16.01 6.49
C GLN A 104 11.78 15.03 6.02
N GLN A 105 11.93 13.89 6.72
CA GLN A 105 12.91 12.86 6.39
C GLN A 105 12.58 12.12 5.08
N THR A 106 11.33 12.18 4.60
CA THR A 106 10.91 11.52 3.35
C THR A 106 11.28 12.33 2.11
N ALA A 107 11.48 13.65 2.25
CA ALA A 107 11.62 14.58 1.13
C ALA A 107 12.95 14.46 0.35
N ALA A 108 13.88 13.64 0.83
CA ALA A 108 15.12 13.31 0.15
C ALA A 108 15.41 11.80 0.30
N TYR A 109 16.15 11.26 -0.66
CA TYR A 109 16.58 9.84 -0.67
C TYR A 109 15.44 8.82 -0.72
N GLY A 110 14.27 9.22 -1.23
CA GLY A 110 13.13 8.33 -1.45
C GLY A 110 12.23 8.17 -0.23
N HIS A 111 10.95 7.96 -0.51
CA HIS A 111 9.91 7.70 0.49
C HIS A 111 9.82 6.21 0.84
N PHE A 112 10.31 5.34 -0.04
CA PHE A 112 10.19 3.88 0.06
C PHE A 112 11.57 3.20 0.15
N GLY A 113 11.59 2.03 0.76
CA GLY A 113 12.79 1.19 0.91
C GLY A 113 13.68 1.52 2.12
N ARG A 114 13.22 2.38 3.02
CA ARG A 114 13.93 2.77 4.25
C ARG A 114 13.12 2.37 5.48
N GLU A 115 13.60 1.39 6.24
CA GLU A 115 12.91 0.87 7.43
C GLU A 115 13.22 1.72 8.67
N LEU A 116 12.72 2.96 8.67
CA LEU A 116 12.82 3.88 9.80
C LEU A 116 11.57 3.80 10.69
N PRO A 117 11.65 4.06 12.00
CA PRO A 117 10.50 4.04 12.91
C PRO A 117 9.33 4.92 12.45
N GLU A 118 9.62 6.03 11.78
CA GLU A 118 8.65 6.97 11.25
C GLU A 118 7.91 6.43 10.01
N PHE A 119 8.52 5.51 9.26
CA PHE A 119 8.04 5.06 7.95
C PHE A 119 7.21 3.80 8.13
N THR A 120 6.07 3.96 8.79
CA THR A 120 5.14 2.89 9.16
C THR A 120 4.62 2.08 7.97
N TRP A 121 4.64 2.64 6.75
CA TRP A 121 4.30 1.95 5.49
C TRP A 121 5.38 0.97 5.01
N GLU A 122 6.56 0.94 5.65
CA GLU A 122 7.60 -0.06 5.39
C GLU A 122 7.51 -1.27 6.34
N ARG A 123 6.58 -1.29 7.30
CA ARG A 123 6.37 -2.46 8.16
C ARG A 123 5.79 -3.63 7.36
N THR A 124 6.06 -4.85 7.81
CA THR A 124 5.50 -6.10 7.27
C THR A 124 4.70 -6.85 8.33
N ASP A 125 3.88 -6.10 9.09
CA ASP A 125 3.12 -6.56 10.25
C ASP A 125 1.76 -7.20 9.90
N ARG A 126 1.36 -7.23 8.61
CA ARG A 126 0.15 -7.92 8.13
C ARG A 126 0.45 -9.29 7.50
N VAL A 127 1.69 -9.75 7.54
CA VAL A 127 2.13 -11.01 6.91
C VAL A 127 1.34 -12.21 7.40
N ASP A 128 1.16 -12.34 8.72
CA ASP A 128 0.46 -13.50 9.29
C ASP A 128 -1.03 -13.48 8.96
N GLU A 129 -1.66 -12.31 8.96
CA GLU A 129 -3.06 -12.14 8.54
C GLU A 129 -3.27 -12.53 7.07
N ILE A 130 -2.35 -12.12 6.17
CA ILE A 130 -2.40 -12.49 4.75
C ILE A 130 -2.26 -14.00 4.58
N LYS A 131 -1.30 -14.62 5.27
CA LYS A 131 -1.08 -16.07 5.19
C LYS A 131 -2.27 -16.85 5.70
N SER A 132 -2.87 -16.42 6.80
CA SER A 132 -4.09 -17.04 7.34
C SER A 132 -5.25 -16.90 6.35
N TYR A 133 -5.53 -15.69 5.87
CA TYR A 133 -6.63 -15.44 4.93
C TYR A 133 -6.53 -16.27 3.64
N LEU A 134 -5.33 -16.36 3.07
CA LEU A 134 -5.09 -17.10 1.83
C LEU A 134 -4.83 -18.60 2.06
N GLY A 135 -4.56 -19.03 3.29
CA GLY A 135 -4.31 -20.41 3.69
C GLY A 135 -5.56 -21.17 4.10
N GLU A 136 -6.55 -20.48 4.68
CA GLU A 136 -7.84 -21.06 5.11
C GLU A 136 -8.77 -21.46 3.95
N LYS A 137 -8.47 -21.03 2.71
CA LYS A 137 -9.29 -21.31 1.51
C LYS A 137 -8.94 -22.60 0.74
N ASN A 138 -8.12 -23.50 1.32
CA ASN A 138 -7.80 -24.81 0.74
C ASN A 138 -8.70 -25.93 1.27
#